data_AF-A0AAE9CYB5-F1
#
_entry.id   AF-A0AAE9CYB5-F1
#
_cell.length_a   1.000
_cell.length_b   1.000
_cell.length_c   1.000
_cell.angle_alpha   90.00
_cell.angle_beta   90.00
_cell.angle_gamma   90.00
#
_symmetry.space_group_name_H-M   'P 1'
#
loop_
_entity.id
_entity.type
_entity.pdbx_description
1 polymer ?
#
loop_
_entity_poly.entity_id
_entity_poly.type
_entity_poly.pdbx_seq_one_letter_code
_entity_poly.pdbx_strand_id
1 'polypeptide(L)'
;MSSNVVLKLMNIINGLQLMQAICHFLSGPMIVFPKLHERIHLAIGVIGTLLNIGWVGEFPIITILAFCRILIFNNTITLKKMPVVVELMLVLLGGWAIVLFFFGSYFQYVILDSPNWGFNYSLPVMKFVDAQELTISFTCLPLTYLAYMFMAYLIFKKKNMSSCVQSRKSEMMILIQSTFVTFYVTVLITIWHQPMLGIQLVDMSVRRNRAIVNGVVVIHCYINPILTLVCNRAVREQCTKYLKVHQVKSGNSANSLAGARASVSFSPS
;
A
#
# COMPACT_ATOMS: atom_id res chain seq x y z
N MET A 1 -14.41 -19.14 5.90
CA MET A 1 -13.23 -18.27 5.63
C MET A 1 -12.62 -17.86 6.95
N SER A 2 -11.40 -18.31 7.26
CA SER A 2 -10.73 -18.05 8.55
C SER A 2 -10.40 -16.57 8.72
N SER A 3 -11.02 -15.90 9.70
CA SER A 3 -10.77 -14.49 10.05
C SER A 3 -9.40 -14.37 10.71
N ASN A 4 -8.35 -14.31 9.89
CA ASN A 4 -6.96 -14.23 10.34
C ASN A 4 -6.55 -12.77 10.56
N VAL A 5 -5.92 -12.47 11.69
CA VAL A 5 -5.37 -11.13 12.03
C VAL A 5 -4.51 -10.56 10.90
N VAL A 6 -3.60 -11.37 10.35
CA VAL A 6 -2.71 -11.03 9.24
C VAL A 6 -3.48 -10.60 7.99
N LEU A 7 -4.61 -11.25 7.69
CA LEU A 7 -5.43 -10.94 6.51
C LEU A 7 -6.15 -9.60 6.68
N LYS A 8 -6.68 -9.32 7.88
CA LYS A 8 -7.34 -8.04 8.18
C LYS A 8 -6.38 -6.87 8.01
N LEU A 9 -5.17 -6.97 8.57
CA LEU A 9 -4.14 -5.93 8.44
C LEU A 9 -3.70 -5.75 6.98
N MET A 10 -3.51 -6.85 6.25
CA MET A 10 -3.17 -6.79 4.82
C MET A 10 -4.26 -6.09 4.00
N ASN A 11 -5.54 -6.34 4.31
CA ASN A 11 -6.65 -5.67 3.63
C ASN A 11 -6.70 -4.16 3.93
N ILE A 12 -6.34 -3.74 5.15
CA ILE A 12 -6.23 -2.32 5.48
C ILE A 12 -5.13 -1.66 4.63
N ILE A 13 -3.94 -2.28 4.56
CA ILE A 13 -2.82 -1.79 3.73
C ILE A 13 -3.25 -1.66 2.26
N ASN A 14 -3.87 -2.70 1.70
CA ASN A 14 -4.36 -2.69 0.32
C ASN A 14 -5.43 -1.62 0.11
N GLY A 15 -6.30 -1.38 1.11
CA GLY A 15 -7.30 -0.31 1.06
C GLY A 15 -6.69 1.08 1.03
N LEU A 16 -5.65 1.34 1.84
CA LEU A 16 -4.90 2.60 1.83
C LEU A 16 -4.21 2.82 0.48
N GLN A 17 -3.58 1.79 -0.09
CA GLN A 17 -2.94 1.86 -1.41
C GLN A 17 -3.94 2.09 -2.54
N LEU A 18 -5.11 1.43 -2.48
CA LEU A 18 -6.18 1.65 -3.44
C LEU A 18 -6.68 3.09 -3.38
N MET A 19 -6.88 3.63 -2.17
CA MET A 19 -7.24 5.02 -1.96
C MET A 19 -6.19 5.96 -2.58
N GLN A 20 -4.89 5.73 -2.33
CA GLN A 20 -3.82 6.52 -2.95
C GLN A 20 -3.87 6.44 -4.49
N ALA A 21 -4.04 5.24 -5.05
CA ALA A 21 -4.10 5.04 -6.49
C ALA A 21 -5.28 5.78 -7.14
N ILE A 22 -6.45 5.75 -6.50
CA ILE A 22 -7.64 6.52 -6.95
C ILE A 22 -7.33 8.02 -6.91
N CYS A 23 -6.74 8.52 -5.83
CA CYS A 23 -6.40 9.94 -5.73
C CYS A 23 -5.37 10.36 -6.78
N HIS A 24 -4.34 9.56 -7.05
CA HIS A 24 -3.38 9.81 -8.12
C HIS A 24 -4.04 9.82 -9.50
N PHE A 25 -4.95 8.88 -9.76
CA PHE A 25 -5.74 8.84 -10.99
C PHE A 25 -6.59 10.11 -11.17
N LEU A 26 -7.29 10.55 -10.11
CA LEU A 26 -8.09 11.78 -10.11
C LEU A 26 -7.24 13.04 -10.27
N SER A 27 -6.00 13.03 -9.76
CA SER A 27 -5.06 14.16 -9.90
C SER A 27 -4.49 14.32 -11.31
N GLY A 28 -4.48 13.25 -12.12
CA GLY A 28 -3.92 13.26 -13.47
C GLY A 28 -4.54 14.34 -14.39
N PRO A 29 -5.88 14.38 -14.56
CA PRO A 29 -6.55 15.44 -15.32
C PRO A 29 -6.26 16.86 -14.81
N MET A 30 -6.08 17.03 -13.49
CA MET A 30 -5.80 18.34 -12.87
C MET A 30 -4.40 18.86 -13.21
N ILE A 31 -3.44 17.96 -13.41
CA ILE A 31 -2.07 18.31 -13.85
C ILE A 31 -2.06 18.75 -15.32
N VAL A 32 -2.93 18.16 -16.15
CA VAL A 32 -3.01 18.46 -17.60
C VAL A 32 -3.80 19.75 -17.86
N PHE A 33 -4.87 20.00 -17.10
CA PHE A 33 -5.75 21.16 -17.28
C PHE A 33 -5.68 22.14 -16.10
N PRO A 34 -4.78 23.13 -16.11
CA PRO A 34 -4.60 24.05 -14.98
C PRO A 34 -5.83 24.92 -14.67
N LYS A 35 -6.67 25.24 -15.67
CA LYS A 35 -7.94 25.96 -15.45
C LYS A 35 -8.97 25.13 -14.66
N LEU A 36 -8.82 23.80 -14.65
CA LEU A 36 -9.65 22.93 -13.82
C LEU A 36 -9.21 23.04 -12.36
N HIS A 37 -7.90 23.10 -12.09
CA HIS A 37 -7.33 23.28 -10.76
C HIS A 37 -7.93 24.49 -10.03
N GLU A 38 -8.05 25.63 -10.74
CA GLU A 38 -8.58 26.89 -10.17
C GLU A 38 -10.07 26.84 -9.80
N ARG A 39 -10.84 25.92 -10.39
CA ARG A 39 -12.30 25.85 -10.15
C ARG A 39 -12.69 24.90 -9.02
N ILE A 40 -11.81 23.96 -8.65
CA ILE A 40 -12.13 22.89 -7.68
C ILE A 40 -11.09 22.78 -6.57
N HIS A 41 -10.59 23.92 -6.08
CA HIS A 41 -9.58 23.99 -5.02
C HIS A 41 -9.88 23.08 -3.82
N LEU A 42 -11.10 23.09 -3.28
CA LEU A 42 -11.48 22.24 -2.14
C LEU A 42 -11.32 20.74 -2.46
N ALA A 43 -11.64 20.31 -3.69
CA ALA A 43 -11.45 18.93 -4.12
C ALA A 43 -9.96 18.56 -4.21
N ILE A 44 -9.07 19.46 -4.65
CA ILE A 44 -7.62 19.23 -4.62
C ILE A 44 -7.15 19.01 -3.18
N GLY A 45 -7.62 19.84 -2.24
CA GLY A 45 -7.24 19.73 -0.82
C GLY A 45 -7.65 18.38 -0.23
N VAL A 46 -8.86 17.92 -0.53
CA VAL A 46 -9.35 16.59 -0.11
C VAL A 46 -8.48 15.47 -0.74
N ILE A 47 -8.22 15.53 -2.04
CA ILE A 47 -7.41 14.53 -2.75
C ILE A 47 -5.99 14.46 -2.17
N GLY A 48 -5.32 15.61 -1.98
CA GLY A 48 -3.98 15.69 -1.42
C GLY A 48 -3.92 15.17 0.01
N THR A 49 -4.92 15.48 0.82
CA THR A 49 -4.99 14.99 2.21
C THR A 49 -5.21 13.47 2.26
N LEU A 50 -6.07 12.93 1.41
CA LEU A 50 -6.27 11.48 1.30
C LEU A 50 -5.01 10.77 0.82
N LEU A 51 -4.27 11.35 -0.13
CA LEU A 51 -2.96 10.83 -0.54
C LEU A 51 -2.00 10.74 0.65
N ASN A 52 -1.89 11.81 1.43
CA ASN A 52 -1.01 11.86 2.59
C ASN A 52 -1.40 10.85 3.67
N ILE A 53 -2.69 10.75 3.99
CA ILE A 53 -3.20 9.77 4.96
C ILE A 53 -2.91 8.35 4.48
N GLY A 54 -3.15 8.08 3.19
CA GLY A 54 -2.86 6.80 2.59
C GLY A 54 -1.38 6.44 2.71
N TRP A 55 -0.50 7.40 2.45
CA TRP A 55 0.95 7.25 2.50
C TRP A 55 1.45 7.04 3.93
N VAL A 56 1.19 7.98 4.83
CA VAL A 56 1.72 7.92 6.21
C VAL A 56 1.04 6.82 7.02
N GLY A 57 -0.25 6.58 6.80
CA GLY A 57 -1.01 5.54 7.49
C GLY A 57 -0.54 4.13 7.14
N GLU A 58 0.15 3.94 6.01
CA GLU A 58 0.66 2.63 5.61
C GLU A 58 1.77 2.13 6.56
N PHE A 59 2.69 3.01 6.97
CA PHE A 59 3.87 2.62 7.73
C PHE A 59 3.55 1.92 9.06
N PRO A 60 2.72 2.50 9.96
CA PRO A 60 2.41 1.87 11.24
C PRO A 60 1.68 0.53 11.08
N ILE A 61 0.81 0.40 10.08
CA ILE A 61 0.04 -0.83 9.85
C ILE A 61 0.95 -1.96 9.39
N ILE A 62 1.92 -1.67 8.51
CA ILE A 62 2.95 -2.63 8.10
C ILE A 62 3.81 -3.06 9.30
N THR A 63 4.20 -2.12 10.18
CA THR A 63 4.96 -2.44 11.39
C THR A 63 4.17 -3.36 12.32
N ILE A 64 2.91 -3.04 12.61
CA ILE A 64 2.01 -3.87 13.41
C ILE A 64 1.88 -5.29 12.81
N LEU A 65 1.74 -5.38 11.49
CA LEU A 65 1.67 -6.65 10.77
C LEU A 65 2.94 -7.49 10.97
N ALA A 66 4.12 -6.89 10.89
CA ALA A 66 5.39 -7.58 11.11
C ALA A 66 5.50 -8.15 12.54
N PHE A 67 5.16 -7.36 13.56
CA PHE A 67 5.15 -7.82 14.94
C PHE A 67 4.09 -8.91 15.20
N CYS A 68 2.89 -8.76 14.65
CA CYS A 68 1.85 -9.78 14.76
C CYS A 68 2.32 -11.13 14.22
N ARG A 69 3.03 -11.15 13.09
CA ARG A 69 3.58 -12.38 12.52
C ARG A 69 4.63 -13.04 13.42
N ILE A 70 5.49 -12.27 14.09
CA ILE A 70 6.45 -12.81 15.08
C ILE A 70 5.70 -13.44 16.26
N LEU A 71 4.71 -12.73 16.81
CA LEU A 71 3.95 -13.20 17.98
C LEU A 71 3.13 -14.45 17.65
N ILE A 72 2.61 -14.56 16.43
CA ILE A 72 1.97 -15.78 15.93
C ILE A 72 2.99 -16.92 15.80
N PHE A 73 4.19 -16.66 15.26
CA PHE A 73 5.23 -17.68 15.11
C PHE A 73 5.72 -18.23 16.46
N ASN A 74 5.81 -17.37 17.47
CA ASN A 74 6.16 -17.73 18.84
C ASN A 74 4.97 -18.33 19.63
N ASN A 75 3.82 -18.54 19.01
CA ASN A 75 2.57 -19.01 19.63
C ASN A 75 2.08 -18.13 20.80
N THR A 76 2.52 -16.88 20.90
CA THR A 76 2.07 -15.93 21.92
C THR A 76 0.66 -15.43 21.63
N ILE A 77 0.27 -15.34 20.36
CA ILE A 77 -1.04 -14.83 19.91
C ILE A 77 -1.70 -15.82 18.96
N THR A 78 -3.01 -16.03 19.12
CA THR A 78 -3.80 -16.91 18.25
C THR A 78 -4.23 -16.19 16.97
N LEU A 79 -4.11 -16.86 15.81
CA LEU A 79 -4.53 -16.33 14.50
C LEU A 79 -6.01 -15.89 14.42
N LYS A 80 -6.88 -16.49 15.22
CA LYS A 80 -8.35 -16.37 15.11
C LYS A 80 -8.93 -15.10 15.75
N LYS A 81 -8.21 -14.45 16.67
CA LYS A 81 -8.72 -13.27 17.39
C LYS A 81 -7.69 -12.14 17.34
N MET A 82 -8.16 -10.95 16.97
CA MET A 82 -7.36 -9.72 17.06
C MET A 82 -7.02 -9.46 18.54
N PRO A 83 -5.73 -9.28 18.88
CA PRO A 83 -5.35 -8.82 20.20
C PRO A 83 -5.94 -7.44 20.48
N VAL A 84 -6.45 -7.23 21.69
CA VAL A 84 -7.03 -5.94 22.11
C VAL A 84 -6.04 -4.79 21.91
N VAL A 85 -4.75 -5.03 22.15
CA VAL A 85 -3.69 -4.04 21.95
C VAL A 85 -3.59 -3.60 20.48
N VAL A 86 -3.67 -4.55 19.54
CA VAL A 86 -3.63 -4.25 18.10
C VAL A 86 -4.88 -3.48 17.69
N GLU A 87 -6.04 -3.86 18.19
CA GLU A 87 -7.30 -3.16 17.93
C GLU A 87 -7.27 -1.72 18.44
N LEU A 88 -6.77 -1.49 19.66
CA LEU A 88 -6.59 -0.15 20.22
C LEU A 88 -5.63 0.70 19.37
N MET A 89 -4.51 0.13 18.93
CA MET A 89 -3.58 0.83 18.04
C MET A 89 -4.24 1.23 16.71
N LEU A 90 -5.05 0.35 16.12
CA LEU A 90 -5.78 0.65 14.88
C LEU A 90 -6.81 1.77 15.08
N VAL A 91 -7.52 1.79 16.22
CA VAL A 91 -8.48 2.86 16.55
C VAL A 91 -7.76 4.19 16.72
N LEU A 92 -6.62 4.23 17.40
CA LEU A 92 -5.84 5.45 17.58
C LEU A 92 -5.29 5.98 16.25
N LEU A 93 -4.77 5.10 15.39
CA LEU A 93 -4.30 5.47 14.05
C LEU A 93 -5.45 5.98 13.17
N GLY A 94 -6.61 5.32 13.22
CA GLY A 94 -7.81 5.76 12.52
C GLY A 94 -8.32 7.12 13.01
N GLY A 95 -8.34 7.35 14.32
CA GLY A 95 -8.68 8.63 14.91
C GLY A 95 -7.73 9.75 14.47
N TRP A 96 -6.43 9.49 14.49
CA TRP A 96 -5.41 10.42 13.97
C TRP A 96 -5.61 10.74 12.48
N ALA A 97 -5.89 9.73 11.65
CA ALA A 97 -6.16 9.92 10.23
C ALA A 97 -7.41 10.79 9.99
N ILE A 98 -8.47 10.61 10.79
CA ILE A 98 -9.69 11.44 10.71
C ILE A 98 -9.38 12.89 11.06
N VAL A 99 -8.59 13.14 12.11
CA VAL A 99 -8.18 14.51 12.49
C VAL A 99 -7.41 15.16 11.35
N LEU A 100 -6.42 14.46 10.77
CA LEU A 100 -5.68 14.96 9.62
C LEU A 100 -6.57 15.18 8.40
N PHE A 101 -7.59 14.34 8.20
CA PHE A 101 -8.51 14.47 7.07
C PHE A 101 -9.27 15.79 7.12
N PHE A 102 -9.92 16.08 8.25
CA PHE A 102 -10.67 17.32 8.40
C PHE A 102 -9.75 18.56 8.39
N PHE A 103 -8.63 18.48 9.10
CA PHE A 103 -7.65 19.57 9.14
C PHE A 103 -7.07 19.85 7.74
N GLY A 104 -6.61 18.82 7.03
CA GLY A 104 -6.01 18.97 5.71
C GLY A 104 -6.97 19.33 4.60
N SER A 105 -8.20 18.83 4.66
CA SER A 105 -9.23 19.21 3.69
C SER A 105 -9.61 20.69 3.83
N TYR A 106 -9.67 21.20 5.06
CA TYR A 106 -10.05 22.60 5.31
C TYR A 106 -8.90 23.58 5.05
N PHE A 107 -7.71 23.32 5.59
CA PHE A 107 -6.56 24.22 5.47
C PHE A 107 -5.73 24.00 4.20
N GLN A 108 -6.03 22.96 3.41
CA GLN A 108 -5.30 22.60 2.18
C GLN A 108 -3.79 22.50 2.41
N TYR A 109 -3.42 21.70 3.42
CA TYR A 109 -2.04 21.62 3.84
C TYR A 109 -1.15 20.84 2.85
N VAL A 110 -1.76 19.99 2.02
CA VAL A 110 -1.15 19.38 0.84
C VAL A 110 -1.65 20.12 -0.39
N ILE A 111 -0.71 20.60 -1.21
CA ILE A 111 -0.97 21.35 -2.44
C ILE A 111 -0.37 20.63 -3.64
N LEU A 112 -1.01 20.83 -4.79
CA LEU A 112 -0.52 20.32 -6.07
C LEU A 112 0.38 21.39 -6.73
N ASP A 113 1.67 21.36 -6.44
CA ASP A 113 2.69 22.15 -7.14
C ASP A 113 3.11 21.45 -8.44
N SER A 114 2.27 21.61 -9.48
CA SER A 114 2.32 20.84 -10.71
C SER A 114 3.74 20.67 -11.28
N PRO A 115 4.16 19.43 -11.63
CA PRO A 115 3.39 18.18 -11.67
C PRO A 115 3.54 17.30 -10.41
N ASN A 116 3.90 17.87 -9.25
CA ASN A 116 4.15 17.12 -8.01
C ASN A 116 3.23 17.58 -6.88
N TRP A 117 3.04 16.71 -5.89
CA TRP A 117 2.39 17.08 -4.64
C TRP A 117 3.42 17.64 -3.64
N GLY A 118 3.01 18.47 -2.70
CA GLY A 118 3.90 18.99 -1.66
C GLY A 118 3.15 19.64 -0.51
N PHE A 119 3.88 19.95 0.57
CA PHE A 119 3.31 20.66 1.71
C PHE A 119 3.23 22.17 1.48
N ASN A 120 2.17 22.77 1.98
CA ASN A 120 2.00 24.22 2.00
C ASN A 120 2.69 24.84 3.23
N TYR A 121 4.00 25.06 3.14
CA TYR A 121 4.79 25.66 4.23
C TYR A 121 4.40 27.09 4.63
N SER A 122 3.43 27.72 3.94
CA SER A 122 2.82 28.98 4.36
C SER A 122 2.05 28.83 5.68
N LEU A 123 1.59 27.61 6.00
CA LEU A 123 0.88 27.31 7.23
C LEU A 123 1.88 27.02 8.37
N PRO A 124 1.73 27.65 9.56
CA PRO A 124 2.69 27.50 10.67
C PRO A 124 2.75 26.06 11.21
N VAL A 125 1.65 25.31 11.12
CA VAL A 125 1.54 23.92 11.59
C VAL A 125 2.29 22.94 10.67
N MET A 126 2.70 23.34 9.46
CA MET A 126 3.29 22.40 8.51
C MET A 126 4.65 21.87 8.89
N LYS A 127 5.46 22.65 9.59
CA LYS A 127 6.71 22.12 10.14
C LYS A 127 6.47 20.98 11.11
N PHE A 128 5.38 21.03 11.87
CA PHE A 128 5.00 19.97 12.81
C PHE A 128 4.50 18.73 12.07
N VAL A 129 3.61 18.88 11.09
CA VAL A 129 3.07 17.75 10.31
C VAL A 129 4.16 17.06 9.49
N ASP A 130 5.03 17.83 8.85
CA ASP A 130 6.20 17.35 8.12
C ASP A 130 7.17 16.57 9.03
N ALA A 131 7.48 17.12 10.21
CA ALA A 131 8.31 16.44 11.20
C ALA A 131 7.65 15.18 11.76
N GLN A 132 6.32 15.19 11.94
CA GLN A 132 5.57 14.03 12.39
C GLN A 132 5.64 12.90 11.35
N GLU A 133 5.44 13.20 10.07
CA GLU A 133 5.54 12.23 8.97
C GLU A 133 6.94 11.63 8.87
N LEU A 134 7.97 12.49 8.97
CA LEU A 134 9.36 12.05 8.98
C LEU A 134 9.62 11.10 10.17
N THR A 135 9.17 11.48 11.37
CA THR A 135 9.36 10.70 12.60
C THR A 135 8.66 9.35 12.52
N ILE A 136 7.40 9.30 12.06
CA ILE A 136 6.65 8.06 11.89
C ILE A 136 7.38 7.16 10.89
N SER A 137 7.78 7.70 9.75
CA SER A 137 8.42 6.91 8.69
C SER A 137 9.78 6.35 9.13
N PHE A 138 10.64 7.19 9.70
CA PHE A 138 11.98 6.78 10.18
C PHE A 138 11.93 5.88 11.42
N THR A 139 10.81 5.82 12.13
CA THR A 139 10.61 4.87 13.24
C THR A 139 10.05 3.53 12.74
N CYS A 140 8.98 3.58 11.94
CA CYS A 140 8.27 2.40 11.46
C CYS A 140 9.09 1.57 10.46
N LEU A 141 9.84 2.21 9.54
CA LEU A 141 10.61 1.49 8.52
C LEU A 141 11.72 0.60 9.13
N PRO A 142 12.61 1.10 10.01
CA PRO A 142 13.61 0.26 10.66
C PRO A 142 12.98 -0.81 11.56
N LEU A 143 11.95 -0.46 12.34
CA LEU A 143 11.27 -1.42 13.21
C LEU A 143 10.68 -2.59 12.42
N THR A 144 10.03 -2.29 11.30
CA THR A 144 9.49 -3.31 10.38
C THR A 144 10.60 -4.20 9.84
N TYR A 145 11.70 -3.60 9.38
CA TYR A 145 12.83 -4.34 8.83
C TYR A 145 13.47 -5.28 9.85
N LEU A 146 13.75 -4.77 11.06
CA LEU A 146 14.28 -5.56 12.17
C LEU A 146 13.34 -6.70 12.57
N ALA A 147 12.03 -6.45 12.57
CA ALA A 147 11.03 -7.48 12.84
C ALA A 147 11.07 -8.62 11.81
N TYR A 148 11.17 -8.31 10.51
CA TYR A 148 11.30 -9.34 9.48
C TYR A 148 12.63 -10.11 9.54
N MET A 149 13.73 -9.42 9.86
CA MET A 149 15.03 -10.08 10.10
C MET A 149 14.96 -11.06 11.27
N PHE A 150 14.33 -10.65 12.38
CA PHE A 150 14.14 -11.51 13.53
C PHE A 150 13.25 -12.72 13.21
N MET A 151 12.17 -12.51 12.47
CA MET A 151 11.30 -13.60 12.02
C MET A 151 12.04 -14.62 11.14
N ALA A 152 12.84 -14.14 10.18
CA ALA A 152 13.67 -15.02 9.35
C ALA A 152 14.67 -15.82 10.20
N TYR A 153 15.34 -15.16 11.16
CA TYR A 153 16.25 -15.83 12.11
C TYR A 153 15.54 -16.95 12.89
N LEU A 154 14.36 -16.68 13.46
CA LEU A 154 13.57 -17.67 14.20
C LEU A 154 13.21 -18.89 13.33
N ILE A 155 12.87 -18.64 12.07
CA ILE A 155 12.53 -19.67 11.09
C ILE A 155 13.76 -20.53 10.72
N PHE A 156 14.93 -19.92 10.55
CA PHE A 156 16.18 -20.65 10.28
C PHE A 156 16.62 -21.52 11.46
N LYS A 157 16.43 -21.03 12.69
CA LYS A 157 16.77 -21.78 13.91
C LYS A 157 15.92 -23.04 14.08
N LYS A 158 14.66 -23.04 13.61
CA LYS A 158 13.72 -24.17 13.73
C LYS A 158 13.96 -25.22 12.61
N LYS A 159 15.00 -26.03 12.77
CA LYS A 159 15.61 -26.85 11.69
C LYS A 159 14.81 -28.08 11.18
N ASN A 160 13.75 -28.56 11.85
CA ASN A 160 13.35 -29.99 11.76
C ASN A 160 11.89 -30.34 11.36
N MET A 161 11.21 -29.56 10.50
CA MET A 161 9.93 -30.04 9.92
C MET A 161 9.87 -29.82 8.41
N SER A 162 9.51 -30.85 7.64
CA SER A 162 9.35 -30.78 6.18
C SER A 162 8.34 -29.71 5.74
N SER A 163 7.27 -29.49 6.53
CA SER A 163 6.32 -28.37 6.34
C SER A 163 6.94 -26.98 6.58
N CYS A 164 8.01 -26.91 7.36
CA CYS A 164 8.75 -25.68 7.62
C CYS A 164 9.47 -25.23 6.35
N VAL A 165 10.01 -26.13 5.51
CA VAL A 165 10.80 -25.77 4.31
C VAL A 165 10.03 -24.87 3.35
N GLN A 166 8.76 -25.19 3.09
CA GLN A 166 7.88 -24.39 2.24
C GLN A 166 7.52 -23.05 2.90
N SER A 167 7.35 -23.04 4.22
CA SER A 167 7.21 -21.83 5.03
C SER A 167 8.48 -20.96 4.95
N ARG A 168 9.69 -21.54 5.03
CA ARG A 168 10.98 -20.82 4.96
C ARG A 168 11.11 -20.05 3.65
N LYS A 169 10.80 -20.69 2.52
CA LYS A 169 10.88 -20.04 1.21
C LYS A 169 9.88 -18.89 1.10
N SER A 170 8.65 -19.09 1.57
CA SER A 170 7.62 -18.05 1.57
C SER A 170 8.02 -16.84 2.43
N GLU A 171 8.54 -17.09 3.64
CA GLU A 171 8.93 -16.04 4.58
C GLU A 171 10.22 -15.32 4.13
N MET A 172 11.16 -16.03 3.51
CA MET A 172 12.33 -15.39 2.88
C MET A 172 11.92 -14.47 1.73
N MET A 173 10.96 -14.89 0.89
CA MET A 173 10.44 -14.02 -0.18
C MET A 173 9.78 -12.75 0.38
N ILE A 174 9.07 -12.87 1.50
CA ILE A 174 8.49 -11.72 2.23
C ILE A 174 9.60 -10.80 2.75
N LEU A 175 10.68 -11.34 3.33
CA LEU A 175 11.81 -10.54 3.79
C LEU A 175 12.50 -9.81 2.63
N ILE A 176 12.71 -10.48 1.49
CA ILE A 176 13.30 -9.86 0.28
C ILE A 176 12.41 -8.74 -0.23
N GLN A 177 11.09 -8.98 -0.34
CA GLN A 177 10.10 -7.95 -0.68
C GLN A 177 10.20 -6.77 0.29
N SER A 178 10.18 -7.02 1.60
CA SER A 178 10.26 -5.97 2.61
C SER A 178 11.57 -5.20 2.54
N THR A 179 12.69 -5.86 2.23
CA THR A 179 14.01 -5.21 2.08
C THR A 179 14.01 -4.25 0.90
N PHE A 180 13.52 -4.72 -0.25
CA PHE A 180 13.41 -3.89 -1.45
C PHE A 180 12.50 -2.68 -1.22
N VAL A 181 11.31 -2.90 -0.67
CA VAL A 181 10.35 -1.82 -0.38
C VAL A 181 10.92 -0.84 0.65
N THR A 182 11.56 -1.32 1.72
CA THR A 182 12.14 -0.44 2.75
C THR A 182 13.20 0.46 2.16
N PHE A 183 14.13 -0.10 1.36
CA PHE A 183 15.16 0.70 0.70
C PHE A 183 14.57 1.73 -0.25
N TYR A 184 13.65 1.29 -1.12
CA TYR A 184 12.96 2.14 -2.08
C TYR A 184 12.21 3.30 -1.42
N VAL A 185 11.41 3.01 -0.38
CA VAL A 185 10.62 4.05 0.30
C VAL A 185 11.52 4.99 1.12
N THR A 186 12.60 4.49 1.71
CA THR A 186 13.59 5.34 2.41
C THR A 186 14.18 6.38 1.47
N VAL A 187 14.54 5.99 0.24
CA VAL A 187 15.03 6.94 -0.78
C VAL A 187 13.96 7.98 -1.12
N LEU A 188 12.70 7.56 -1.31
CA LEU A 188 11.59 8.48 -1.61
C LEU A 188 11.35 9.50 -0.48
N ILE A 189 11.30 9.05 0.78
CA ILE A 189 11.14 9.93 1.94
C ILE A 189 12.29 10.92 2.02
N THR A 190 13.53 10.47 1.78
CA THR A 190 14.69 11.35 1.85
C THR A 190 14.64 12.43 0.76
N ILE A 191 14.17 12.09 -0.45
CA ILE A 191 13.95 13.07 -1.53
C ILE A 191 12.81 14.03 -1.17
N TRP A 192 11.72 13.52 -0.61
CA TRP A 192 10.54 14.32 -0.24
C TRP A 192 10.83 15.32 0.88
N HIS A 193 11.50 14.90 1.94
CA HIS A 193 11.82 15.70 3.12
C HIS A 193 13.21 16.37 3.05
N GLN A 194 13.82 16.45 1.87
CA GLN A 194 15.14 17.03 1.70
C GLN A 194 15.32 18.45 2.30
N PRO A 195 14.31 19.38 2.26
CA PRO A 195 14.47 20.70 2.86
C PRO A 195 14.60 20.64 4.39
N MET A 196 13.90 19.69 5.02
CA MET A 196 13.92 19.49 6.47
C MET A 196 15.21 18.77 6.91
N LEU A 197 15.73 17.87 6.08
CA LEU A 197 16.98 17.15 6.34
C LEU A 197 18.24 17.98 6.05
N GLY A 198 18.11 19.13 5.38
CA GLY A 198 19.24 19.97 4.98
C GLY A 198 20.12 19.34 3.90
N ILE A 199 19.54 18.42 3.10
CA ILE A 199 20.25 17.70 2.03
C ILE A 199 19.66 18.15 0.69
N GLN A 200 20.46 18.19 -0.37
CA GLN A 200 19.98 18.42 -1.74
C GLN A 200 20.36 17.21 -2.62
N LEU A 201 19.52 16.16 -2.55
CA LEU A 201 19.72 14.96 -3.36
C LEU A 201 19.23 15.16 -4.80
N VAL A 202 18.08 15.81 -4.95
CA VAL A 202 17.43 16.05 -6.24
C VAL A 202 16.98 17.50 -6.30
N ASP A 203 17.38 18.20 -7.36
CA ASP A 203 16.88 19.54 -7.59
C ASP A 203 15.39 19.50 -7.98
N MET A 204 14.53 19.79 -7.00
CA MET A 204 13.09 19.85 -7.16
C MET A 204 12.61 21.17 -7.79
N SER A 205 13.50 22.12 -8.10
CA SER A 205 13.16 23.30 -8.91
C SER A 205 12.89 22.94 -10.37
N VAL A 206 13.52 21.86 -10.85
CA VAL A 206 13.39 21.37 -12.23
C VAL A 206 12.09 20.57 -12.39
N ARG A 207 11.20 21.04 -13.28
CA ARG A 207 9.90 20.41 -13.58
C ARG A 207 10.01 18.93 -13.96
N ARG A 208 11.05 18.55 -14.72
CA ARG A 208 11.31 17.16 -15.10
C ARG A 208 11.53 16.26 -13.88
N ASN A 209 12.33 16.73 -12.92
CA ASN A 209 12.64 15.97 -11.71
C ASN A 209 11.38 15.79 -10.85
N ARG A 210 10.58 16.85 -10.71
CA ARG A 210 9.26 16.79 -10.07
C ARG A 210 8.33 15.75 -10.71
N ALA A 211 8.29 15.69 -12.05
CA ALA A 211 7.49 14.72 -12.78
C ALA A 211 7.96 13.28 -12.56
N ILE A 212 9.28 13.05 -12.56
CA ILE A 212 9.86 11.72 -12.32
C ILE A 212 9.54 11.26 -10.90
N VAL A 213 9.78 12.10 -9.89
CA VAL A 213 9.50 11.78 -8.49
C VAL A 213 8.02 11.45 -8.28
N ASN A 214 7.12 12.28 -8.81
CA ASN A 214 5.68 12.00 -8.73
C ASN A 214 5.32 10.68 -9.44
N GLY A 215 5.91 10.40 -10.61
CA GLY A 215 5.72 9.13 -11.30
C GLY A 215 6.17 7.92 -10.48
N VAL A 216 7.30 8.05 -9.77
CA VAL A 216 7.79 7.00 -8.87
C VAL A 216 6.83 6.81 -7.69
N VAL A 217 6.31 7.87 -7.08
CA VAL A 217 5.30 7.79 -6.00
C VAL A 217 4.01 7.13 -6.48
N VAL A 218 3.54 7.42 -7.70
CA VAL A 218 2.39 6.72 -8.29
C VAL A 218 2.66 5.21 -8.42
N ILE A 219 3.86 4.83 -8.87
CA ILE A 219 4.24 3.42 -9.02
C ILE A 219 4.25 2.70 -7.66
N HIS A 220 4.66 3.36 -6.57
CA HIS A 220 4.65 2.78 -5.21
C HIS A 220 3.31 2.13 -4.85
N CYS A 221 2.19 2.78 -5.20
CA CYS A 221 0.84 2.28 -4.95
C CYS A 221 0.59 0.87 -5.53
N TYR A 222 1.34 0.49 -6.57
CA TYR A 222 1.21 -0.79 -7.26
C TYR A 222 2.30 -1.80 -6.86
N ILE A 223 3.44 -1.34 -6.34
CA ILE A 223 4.56 -2.21 -5.94
C ILE A 223 4.09 -3.22 -4.89
N ASN A 224 3.39 -2.78 -3.85
CA ASN A 224 2.99 -3.66 -2.76
C ASN A 224 1.95 -4.73 -3.16
N PRO A 225 0.89 -4.42 -3.92
CA PRO A 225 -0.03 -5.43 -4.46
C PRO A 225 0.66 -6.41 -5.42
N ILE A 226 1.52 -5.92 -6.32
CA ILE A 226 2.26 -6.75 -7.28
C ILE A 226 3.21 -7.69 -6.54
N LEU A 227 4.03 -7.17 -5.64
CA LEU A 227 4.98 -7.98 -4.86
C LEU A 227 4.26 -8.97 -3.95
N THR A 228 3.11 -8.60 -3.39
CA THR A 228 2.26 -9.54 -2.65
C THR A 228 1.75 -10.67 -3.54
N LEU A 229 1.30 -10.37 -4.76
CA LEU A 229 0.82 -11.38 -5.71
C LEU A 229 1.95 -12.31 -6.19
N VAL A 230 3.16 -11.78 -6.37
CA VAL A 230 4.34 -12.56 -6.79
C VAL A 230 4.89 -13.41 -5.64
N CYS A 231 5.01 -12.84 -4.45
CA CYS A 231 5.72 -13.45 -3.32
C CYS A 231 4.80 -14.29 -2.42
N ASN A 232 3.50 -13.98 -2.34
CA ASN A 232 2.56 -14.74 -1.51
C ASN A 232 1.92 -15.89 -2.30
N ARG A 233 2.42 -17.11 -2.05
CA ARG A 233 1.92 -18.33 -2.70
C ARG A 233 0.42 -18.56 -2.49
N ALA A 234 -0.12 -18.30 -1.31
CA ALA A 234 -1.53 -18.54 -1.02
C ALA A 234 -2.45 -17.64 -1.85
N VAL A 235 -2.07 -16.36 -1.99
CA VAL A 235 -2.78 -15.39 -2.84
C VAL A 235 -2.69 -15.83 -4.31
N ARG A 236 -1.49 -16.21 -4.78
CA ARG A 236 -1.30 -16.69 -6.16
C ARG A 236 -2.15 -17.91 -6.47
N GLU A 237 -2.22 -18.89 -5.56
CA GLU A 237 -3.04 -20.09 -5.74
C GLU A 237 -4.55 -19.75 -5.79
N GLN A 238 -5.01 -18.79 -4.99
CA GLN A 238 -6.40 -18.32 -5.04
C GLN A 238 -6.71 -17.57 -6.34
N CYS A 239 -5.86 -16.65 -6.77
CA CYS A 239 -6.01 -15.94 -8.04
C CYS A 239 -6.03 -16.91 -9.23
N THR A 240 -5.10 -17.87 -9.26
CA THR A 240 -5.07 -18.89 -10.33
C THR A 240 -6.32 -19.78 -10.31
N LYS A 241 -6.84 -20.15 -9.14
CA LYS A 241 -8.11 -20.89 -9.05
C LYS A 241 -9.28 -20.06 -9.59
N TYR A 242 -9.37 -18.79 -9.23
CA TYR A 242 -10.41 -17.89 -9.72
C TYR A 242 -10.35 -17.73 -11.25
N LEU A 243 -9.15 -17.51 -11.80
CA LEU A 243 -8.91 -17.42 -13.24
C LEU A 243 -9.27 -18.72 -13.97
N LYS A 244 -8.89 -19.88 -13.42
CA LYS A 244 -9.23 -21.19 -14.01
C LYS A 244 -10.74 -21.48 -13.98
N VAL A 245 -11.44 -21.12 -12.90
CA VAL A 245 -12.91 -21.26 -12.81
C VAL A 245 -13.59 -20.39 -13.85
N HIS A 246 -13.09 -19.16 -14.07
CA HIS A 246 -13.59 -18.29 -15.13
C HIS A 246 -13.30 -18.83 -16.53
N GLN A 247 -12.12 -19.41 -16.77
CA GLN A 247 -11.79 -20.06 -18.05
C GLN A 247 -12.71 -21.25 -18.35
N VAL A 248 -13.01 -22.09 -17.35
CA VAL A 248 -13.93 -23.24 -17.51
C VAL A 248 -15.36 -22.78 -17.76
N LYS A 249 -15.84 -21.75 -17.04
CA LYS A 249 -17.17 -21.17 -17.30
C LYS A 249 -17.27 -20.52 -18.67
N SER A 250 -16.23 -19.81 -19.11
CA SER A 250 -16.16 -19.21 -20.45
C SER A 250 -16.14 -20.27 -21.55
N GLY A 251 -15.40 -21.36 -21.37
CA GLY A 251 -15.36 -22.48 -22.32
C GLY A 251 -16.69 -23.23 -22.42
N ASN A 252 -17.36 -23.50 -21.30
CA ASN A 252 -18.68 -24.14 -21.30
C ASN A 252 -19.77 -23.25 -21.91
N SER A 253 -19.70 -21.93 -21.70
CA SER A 253 -20.63 -20.99 -22.34
C SER A 253 -20.39 -20.89 -23.85
N ALA A 254 -19.13 -20.90 -24.31
CA ALA A 254 -18.80 -20.92 -25.73
C ALA A 254 -19.25 -22.22 -26.42
N ASN A 255 -19.07 -23.36 -25.77
CA ASN A 255 -19.52 -24.66 -26.28
C ASN A 255 -21.05 -24.79 -26.29
N SER A 256 -21.75 -24.21 -25.31
CA SER A 256 -23.22 -24.13 -25.27
C SER A 256 -23.77 -23.25 -26.41
N LEU A 257 -23.16 -22.09 -26.69
CA LEU A 257 -23.54 -21.24 -27.82
C LEU A 257 -23.23 -21.89 -29.18
N ALA A 258 -22.12 -22.63 -29.30
CA ALA A 258 -21.78 -23.38 -30.51
C ALA A 258 -22.75 -24.56 -30.75
N GLY A 259 -23.11 -25.29 -29.71
CA GLY A 259 -24.10 -26.38 -29.76
C GLY A 259 -25.51 -25.88 -30.09
N ALA A 260 -25.92 -24.74 -29.53
CA ALA A 260 -27.19 -24.08 -29.87
C ALA A 260 -27.23 -23.64 -31.34
N ARG A 261 -26.16 -23.03 -31.87
CA ARG A 261 -26.07 -22.67 -33.30
C ARG A 261 -26.12 -23.89 -34.23
N ALA A 262 -25.46 -24.99 -33.86
CA ALA A 262 -25.47 -26.23 -34.65
C ALA A 262 -26.86 -26.90 -34.68
N SER A 263 -27.63 -26.80 -33.59
CA SER A 263 -29.00 -27.34 -33.53
C SER A 263 -30.03 -26.54 -34.33
N VAL A 264 -29.79 -25.25 -34.59
CA VAL A 264 -30.68 -24.40 -35.39
C VAL A 264 -30.42 -24.56 -36.90
N SER A 265 -29.24 -25.03 -37.31
CA SER A 265 -28.90 -25.27 -38.73
C SER A 265 -29.36 -26.62 -39.29
N PHE A 266 -29.90 -27.52 -38.47
CA PHE A 266 -30.44 -28.82 -38.88
C PHE A 266 -31.94 -28.89 -38.59
N SER A 267 -32.73 -28.11 -39.33
CA SER A 267 -34.17 -28.37 -39.50
C SER A 267 -34.48 -28.22 -40.99
N PRO A 268 -34.35 -29.30 -41.78
CA PRO A 268 -34.87 -29.32 -43.14
C PRO A 268 -36.40 -29.43 -43.04
N SER A 269 -37.08 -28.42 -43.59
CA SER A 269 -38.47 -28.47 -44.03
C SER A 269 -38.68 -29.58 -45.06
#